data_AF-A0A1S3CS92-F1
#
_entry.id   AF-A0A1S3CS92-F1
#
_cell.length_a   1.000
_cell.length_b   1.000
_cell.length_c   1.000
_cell.angle_alpha   90.00
_cell.angle_beta   90.00
_cell.angle_gamma   90.00
#
_symmetry.space_group_name_H-M   'P 1'
#
loop_
_entity.id
_entity.type
_entity.pdbx_description
1 polymer ?
#
loop_
_entity_poly.entity_id
_entity_poly.type
_entity_poly.pdbx_seq_one_letter_code
_entity_poly.pdbx_strand_id
1 'polypeptide(L)'
;MDPKKKQEIVNDLVKFKNGKEYYEKVGKAWKRGYLLYGPPGTGKSTMIAAMANFMEYDVYDLELTSVKDNTELKKLLIEISNKSIIVIEDIDCSLDLTGQRKKKKKTEEEGDEAKKEIEKKAKKEE
;
A
#
# COMPACT_ATOMS: atom_id res chain seq x y z
N MET A 1 -20.22 2.70 -9.92
CA MET A 1 -19.75 3.40 -8.70
C MET A 1 -20.88 4.22 -8.14
N ASP A 2 -21.07 4.23 -6.82
CA ASP A 2 -22.07 5.08 -6.17
C ASP A 2 -21.81 6.57 -6.49
N PRO A 3 -22.84 7.35 -6.93
CA PRO A 3 -22.67 8.76 -7.27
C PRO A 3 -22.09 9.63 -6.15
N LYS A 4 -22.42 9.34 -4.88
CA LYS A 4 -21.88 10.08 -3.73
C LYS A 4 -20.40 9.83 -3.57
N LYS A 5 -19.97 8.56 -3.65
CA LYS A 5 -18.53 8.20 -3.60
C LYS A 5 -17.74 8.84 -4.74
N LYS A 6 -18.33 8.88 -5.94
CA LYS A 6 -17.72 9.59 -7.08
C LYS A 6 -17.50 11.07 -6.75
N GLN A 7 -18.52 11.74 -6.20
CA GLN A 7 -18.42 13.15 -5.84
C GLN A 7 -17.39 13.40 -4.74
N GLU A 8 -17.29 12.52 -3.74
CA GLU A 8 -16.28 12.60 -2.68
C GLU A 8 -14.86 12.57 -3.26
N ILE A 9 -14.59 11.66 -4.20
CA ILE A 9 -13.28 11.59 -4.86
C ILE A 9 -13.00 12.85 -5.67
N VAL A 10 -13.97 13.34 -6.45
CA VAL A 10 -13.79 14.57 -7.24
C VAL A 10 -13.47 15.76 -6.33
N ASN A 11 -14.21 15.92 -5.23
CA ASN A 11 -13.98 16.99 -4.27
C ASN A 11 -12.59 16.89 -3.63
N ASP A 12 -12.14 15.68 -3.30
CA ASP A 12 -10.82 15.43 -2.75
C ASP A 12 -9.69 15.74 -3.75
N LEU A 13 -9.87 15.39 -5.03
CA LEU A 13 -8.91 15.71 -6.10
C LEU A 13 -8.77 17.23 -6.29
N VAL A 14 -9.89 17.96 -6.31
CA VAL A 14 -9.88 19.43 -6.40
C VAL A 14 -9.17 20.03 -5.19
N LYS A 15 -9.47 19.56 -3.98
CA LYS A 15 -8.82 19.99 -2.75
C LYS A 15 -7.32 19.72 -2.78
N PHE A 16 -6.91 18.56 -3.27
CA PHE A 16 -5.49 18.20 -3.41
C PHE A 16 -4.77 19.07 -4.44
N LYS A 17 -5.37 19.30 -5.62
CA LYS A 17 -4.83 20.17 -6.69
C LYS A 17 -4.57 21.59 -6.19
N ASN A 18 -5.51 22.14 -5.40
CA ASN A 18 -5.40 23.49 -4.84
C ASN A 18 -4.63 23.56 -3.51
N GLY A 19 -4.27 22.41 -2.94
CA GLY A 19 -3.69 22.32 -1.59
C GLY A 19 -2.18 22.53 -1.51
N LYS A 20 -1.47 22.74 -2.62
CA LYS A 20 0.01 22.75 -2.66
C LYS A 20 0.65 23.63 -1.58
N GLU A 21 0.21 24.88 -1.49
CA GLU A 21 0.71 25.86 -0.51
C GLU A 21 0.41 25.46 0.93
N TYR A 22 -0.72 24.80 1.18
CA TYR A 22 -1.05 24.29 2.50
C TYR A 22 -0.07 23.20 2.93
N TYR A 23 0.23 22.25 2.04
CA TYR A 23 1.18 21.16 2.32
C TYR A 23 2.58 21.70 2.62
N GLU A 24 3.02 22.70 1.84
CA GLU A 24 4.29 23.39 2.05
C GLU A 24 4.35 24.09 3.41
N LYS A 25 3.31 24.86 3.77
CA LYS A 25 3.22 25.56 5.07
C LYS A 25 3.28 24.63 6.27
N VAL A 26 2.70 23.43 6.18
CA VAL A 26 2.71 22.45 7.28
C VAL A 26 3.90 21.49 7.21
N GLY A 27 4.82 21.67 6.25
CA GLY A 27 6.02 20.85 6.09
C GLY A 27 5.73 19.39 5.69
N LYS A 28 4.60 19.13 5.02
CA LYS A 28 4.23 17.77 4.57
C LYS A 28 4.45 17.61 3.08
N ALA A 29 4.87 16.40 2.67
CA ALA A 29 4.99 16.07 1.26
C ALA A 29 3.63 16.21 0.55
N TRP A 30 3.60 16.94 -0.56
CA TRP A 30 2.40 17.13 -1.39
C TRP A 30 2.09 15.88 -2.20
N LYS A 31 1.54 14.87 -1.51
CA LYS A 31 1.18 13.56 -2.06
C LYS A 31 -0.22 13.17 -1.60
N ARG A 32 -0.92 12.40 -2.43
CA ARG A 32 -2.24 11.82 -2.14
C ARG A 32 -2.28 10.36 -2.56
N GLY A 33 -2.80 9.51 -1.68
CA GLY A 33 -2.95 8.07 -1.93
C GLY A 33 -4.42 7.67 -1.97
N TYR A 34 -4.78 6.80 -2.92
CA TYR A 34 -6.09 6.19 -3.04
C TYR A 34 -5.95 4.67 -3.06
N LEU A 35 -6.88 3.97 -2.41
CA LEU A 35 -7.01 2.52 -2.51
C LEU A 35 -8.38 2.21 -3.12
N LEU A 36 -8.36 1.72 -4.35
CA LEU A 36 -9.56 1.26 -5.05
C LEU A 36 -9.62 -0.26 -4.94
N TYR A 37 -10.67 -0.78 -4.30
CA TYR A 37 -10.86 -2.21 -4.11
C TYR A 37 -12.28 -2.63 -4.47
N GLY A 38 -12.44 -3.89 -4.83
CA GLY A 38 -13.72 -4.47 -5.22
C GLY A 38 -13.57 -5.55 -6.29
N PRO A 39 -14.65 -6.27 -6.62
CA PRO A 39 -14.64 -7.35 -7.61
C PRO A 39 -14.03 -6.92 -8.96
N PRO A 40 -13.50 -7.87 -9.76
CA PRO A 40 -13.06 -7.59 -11.13
C PRO A 40 -14.24 -7.04 -11.96
N GLY A 41 -13.93 -6.21 -12.96
CA GLY A 41 -14.96 -5.61 -13.83
C GLY A 41 -15.76 -4.45 -13.23
N THR A 42 -15.45 -3.99 -12.02
CA THR A 42 -16.13 -2.85 -11.38
C THR A 42 -15.63 -1.46 -11.81
N GLY A 43 -14.73 -1.41 -12.80
CA GLY A 43 -14.22 -0.16 -13.38
C GLY A 43 -13.15 0.56 -12.55
N LYS A 44 -12.37 -0.16 -11.74
CA LYS A 44 -11.26 0.43 -10.95
C LYS A 44 -10.23 1.13 -11.84
N SER A 45 -9.67 0.43 -12.84
CA SER A 45 -8.70 1.00 -13.77
C SER A 45 -9.34 2.11 -14.65
N THR A 46 -10.63 1.97 -15.01
CA THR A 46 -11.38 3.05 -15.67
C THR A 46 -11.51 4.29 -14.80
N MET A 47 -11.70 4.15 -13.49
CA MET A 47 -11.74 5.27 -12.55
C MET A 47 -10.38 5.98 -12.49
N ILE A 48 -9.27 5.23 -12.46
CA ILE A 48 -7.92 5.79 -12.48
C ILE A 48 -7.71 6.65 -13.74
N ALA A 49 -8.06 6.10 -14.92
CA ALA A 49 -7.98 6.85 -16.18
C ALA A 49 -8.84 8.12 -16.16
N ALA A 50 -10.05 8.06 -15.57
CA ALA A 50 -10.90 9.23 -15.42
C ALA A 50 -10.30 10.29 -14.48
N MET A 51 -9.65 9.86 -13.38
CA MET A 51 -8.96 10.76 -12.44
C MET A 51 -7.78 11.45 -13.12
N ALA A 52 -6.97 10.71 -13.88
CA ALA A 52 -5.83 11.26 -14.62
C ALA A 52 -6.26 12.32 -15.63
N ASN A 53 -7.30 12.03 -16.43
CA ASN A 53 -7.87 12.97 -17.38
C ASN A 53 -8.45 14.21 -16.69
N PHE A 54 -9.17 14.03 -15.58
CA PHE A 54 -9.74 15.15 -14.82
C PHE A 54 -8.66 16.06 -14.22
N MET A 55 -7.53 15.49 -13.80
CA MET A 55 -6.42 16.25 -13.22
C MET A 55 -5.45 16.82 -14.25
N GLU A 56 -5.48 16.30 -15.48
CA GLU A 56 -4.48 16.49 -16.54
C GLU A 56 -3.10 15.98 -16.12
N TYR A 57 -3.06 14.76 -15.56
CA TYR A 57 -1.86 14.14 -15.00
C TYR A 57 -1.42 12.95 -15.85
N ASP A 58 -0.10 12.74 -15.94
CA ASP A 58 0.48 11.57 -16.59
C ASP A 58 0.23 10.31 -15.74
N VAL A 59 0.01 9.16 -16.40
CA VAL A 59 -0.21 7.88 -15.71
C VAL A 59 1.01 6.99 -15.86
N TYR A 60 1.53 6.51 -14.72
CA TYR A 60 2.63 5.56 -14.66
C TYR A 60 2.12 4.26 -14.05
N ASP A 61 2.08 3.20 -14.85
CA ASP A 61 1.74 1.87 -14.36
C ASP A 61 3.00 1.17 -13.84
N LEU A 62 3.03 0.85 -12.55
CA LEU A 62 4.17 0.26 -11.88
C LEU A 62 3.92 -1.22 -11.62
N GLU A 63 4.53 -2.05 -12.46
CA GLU A 63 4.50 -3.50 -12.30
C GLU A 63 5.55 -3.96 -11.27
N LEU A 64 5.12 -4.19 -10.02
CA LEU A 64 6.03 -4.56 -8.91
C LEU A 64 6.75 -5.90 -9.13
N THR A 65 6.19 -6.82 -9.91
CA THR A 65 6.82 -8.11 -10.25
C THR A 65 8.07 -7.95 -11.12
N SER A 66 8.17 -6.85 -11.86
CA SER A 66 9.32 -6.53 -12.72
C SER A 66 10.47 -5.85 -11.95
N VAL A 67 10.21 -5.37 -10.73
CA VAL A 67 11.17 -4.62 -9.91
C VAL A 67 11.98 -5.57 -9.03
N LYS A 68 13.30 -5.60 -9.18
CA LYS A 68 14.18 -6.58 -8.52
C LYS A 68 14.43 -6.25 -7.06
N ASP A 69 14.64 -4.97 -6.75
CA ASP A 69 15.00 -4.53 -5.41
C ASP A 69 14.48 -3.11 -5.08
N ASN A 70 14.65 -2.72 -3.81
CA ASN A 70 14.23 -1.41 -3.33
C ASN A 70 15.03 -0.24 -3.92
N THR A 71 16.23 -0.49 -4.45
CA THR A 71 17.06 0.53 -5.08
C THR A 71 16.48 0.90 -6.44
N GLU A 72 16.10 -0.10 -7.23
CA GLU A 72 15.40 0.06 -8.50
C GLU A 72 14.04 0.75 -8.29
N LEU A 73 13.25 0.30 -7.30
CA LEU A 73 11.99 0.96 -6.94
C LEU A 73 12.18 2.44 -6.62
N LYS A 74 13.17 2.77 -5.78
CA LYS A 74 13.47 4.16 -5.42
C LYS A 74 13.87 4.99 -6.64
N LYS A 75 14.68 4.43 -7.54
CA LYS A 75 15.12 5.10 -8.76
C LYS A 75 13.92 5.45 -9.64
N LEU A 76 13.03 4.47 -9.90
CA LEU A 76 11.80 4.69 -10.65
C LEU A 76 10.94 5.80 -10.02
N LEU A 77 10.75 5.76 -8.70
CA LEU A 77 9.96 6.77 -8.00
C LEU A 77 10.57 8.19 -8.02
N ILE A 78 11.90 8.30 -8.15
CA ILE A 78 12.61 9.58 -8.26
C ILE A 78 12.55 10.15 -9.67
N GLU A 79 12.53 9.28 -10.70
CA GLU A 79 12.47 9.68 -12.11
C GLU A 79 11.07 10.15 -12.55
N ILE A 80 10.02 9.78 -11.81
CA ILE A 80 8.65 10.19 -12.10
C ILE A 80 8.48 11.70 -11.90
N SER A 81 7.89 12.34 -12.91
CA SER A 81 7.63 13.78 -12.93
C SER A 81 6.53 14.18 -11.92
N ASN A 82 6.52 15.46 -11.54
CA ASN A 82 5.39 16.04 -10.82
C ASN A 82 4.12 16.02 -11.70
N LYS A 83 2.93 16.09 -11.08
CA LYS A 83 1.62 15.99 -11.76
C LYS A 83 1.43 14.63 -12.46
N SER A 84 1.69 13.56 -11.73
CA SER A 84 1.54 12.19 -12.17
C SER A 84 0.66 11.37 -11.23
N ILE A 85 0.06 10.31 -11.75
CA ILE A 85 -0.61 9.25 -11.00
C ILE A 85 0.20 7.98 -11.17
N ILE A 86 0.69 7.43 -10.06
CA ILE A 86 1.38 6.15 -10.02
C ILE A 86 0.35 5.08 -9.67
N VAL A 87 0.21 4.10 -10.55
CA VAL A 87 -0.71 2.98 -10.40
C VAL A 87 0.09 1.77 -9.94
N ILE A 88 -0.42 1.11 -8.91
CA ILE A 88 0.10 -0.17 -8.44
C ILE A 88 -1.10 -1.10 -8.38
N GLU A 89 -1.20 -2.01 -9.35
CA GLU A 89 -2.30 -2.98 -9.43
C GLU A 89 -1.97 -4.26 -8.62
N ASP A 90 -3.00 -5.03 -8.29
CA ASP A 90 -2.92 -6.39 -7.72
C ASP A 90 -1.97 -6.57 -6.51
N ILE A 91 -1.96 -5.58 -5.61
CA ILE A 91 -1.13 -5.58 -4.38
C ILE A 91 -1.40 -6.75 -3.42
N ASP A 92 -2.55 -7.41 -3.57
CA ASP A 92 -3.00 -8.55 -2.78
C ASP A 92 -2.64 -9.90 -3.43
N CYS A 93 -2.50 -9.96 -4.75
CA CYS A 93 -2.10 -11.18 -5.45
C CYS A 93 -0.59 -11.47 -5.32
N SER A 94 0.22 -10.47 -4.96
CA SER A 94 1.66 -10.63 -4.75
C SER A 94 2.04 -11.14 -3.35
N LEU A 95 1.30 -12.11 -2.79
CA LEU A 95 1.58 -12.66 -1.45
C LEU A 95 3.02 -13.15 -1.27
N ASP A 96 3.72 -13.49 -2.36
CA ASP A 96 5.14 -13.84 -2.36
C ASP A 96 6.08 -12.62 -2.18
N LEU A 97 5.66 -11.40 -2.56
CA LEU A 97 6.41 -10.14 -2.31
C LEU A 97 6.31 -9.68 -0.85
N THR A 98 5.24 -10.07 -0.13
CA THR A 98 5.04 -9.74 1.30
C THR A 98 5.29 -10.93 2.23
N GLY A 99 5.69 -12.07 1.65
CA GLY A 99 5.73 -13.42 2.22
C GLY A 99 6.84 -13.74 3.23
N GLN A 100 7.31 -12.79 4.03
CA GLN A 100 8.22 -13.08 5.15
C GLN A 100 7.75 -12.59 6.53
N ARG A 101 6.51 -12.13 6.68
CA ARG A 101 5.99 -11.75 8.02
C ARG A 101 5.41 -12.90 8.85
N LYS A 102 5.50 -14.15 8.40
CA LYS A 102 5.11 -15.32 9.20
C LYS A 102 6.23 -16.36 9.30
N LYS A 103 7.18 -16.12 10.20
CA LYS A 103 7.91 -17.19 10.91
C LYS A 103 8.55 -16.74 12.24
N LYS A 104 7.86 -15.87 13.01
CA LYS A 104 8.27 -15.58 14.40
C LYS A 104 7.23 -15.92 15.48
N LYS A 105 6.01 -16.33 15.10
CA LYS A 105 4.98 -16.76 16.08
C LYS A 105 4.97 -18.25 16.42
N LYS A 106 5.58 -19.13 15.60
CA LYS A 106 5.61 -20.58 15.91
C LYS A 106 6.72 -20.98 16.88
N THR A 107 7.80 -20.19 16.98
CA THR A 107 8.94 -20.52 17.84
C THR A 107 8.76 -20.09 19.30
N GLU A 108 7.78 -19.22 19.59
CA GLU A 108 7.49 -18.79 20.97
C GLU A 108 6.55 -19.77 21.70
N GLU A 109 5.61 -20.40 20.99
CA GLU A 109 4.66 -21.36 21.60
C GLU A 109 5.33 -22.71 21.94
N GLU A 110 6.23 -23.22 21.08
CA GLU A 110 6.96 -24.48 21.36
C GLU A 110 7.98 -24.34 22.51
N GLY A 111 8.53 -23.14 22.72
CA GLY A 111 9.49 -22.86 23.80
C GLY A 111 8.85 -22.77 25.18
N ASP A 112 7.59 -22.31 25.27
CA ASP A 112 6.85 -22.20 26.53
C ASP A 112 6.26 -23.55 27.00
N GLU A 113 5.91 -24.45 26.07
CA GLU A 113 5.49 -25.81 26.42
C GLU A 113 6.65 -26.65 26.95
N ALA A 114 7.83 -26.55 26.32
CA ALA A 114 9.03 -27.27 26.78
C ALA A 114 9.51 -26.80 28.17
N LYS A 115 9.43 -25.49 28.47
CA LYS A 115 9.79 -24.96 29.80
C LYS A 115 8.81 -25.43 30.90
N LYS A 116 7.51 -25.49 30.60
CA LYS A 116 6.49 -25.97 31.55
C LYS A 116 6.62 -27.46 31.87
N GLU A 117 7.10 -28.28 30.93
CA GLU A 117 7.35 -29.70 31.19
C GLU A 117 8.60 -29.93 32.05
N ILE A 118 9.66 -29.14 31.86
CA ILE A 118 10.90 -29.24 32.65
C ILE A 118 10.66 -28.81 34.11
N GLU A 119 9.91 -27.72 34.34
CA GLU A 119 9.56 -27.30 35.71
C GLU A 119 8.63 -28.29 36.45
N LYS A 120 7.75 -28.99 35.73
CA LYS A 120 6.88 -30.02 36.32
C LYS A 120 7.62 -31.30 36.70
N LYS A 121 8.70 -31.64 35.99
CA LYS A 121 9.55 -32.80 36.34
C LYS A 121 10.45 -32.51 37.53
N ALA A 122 11.02 -31.30 37.62
CA ALA A 122 11.86 -30.91 38.75
C ALA A 122 11.12 -30.85 40.10
N LYS A 123 9.82 -30.54 40.11
CA LYS A 123 9.00 -30.49 41.35
C LYS A 123 8.42 -31.84 41.79
N LYS A 124 8.70 -32.93 41.08
CA LYS A 124 8.22 -34.28 41.41
C LYS A 124 9.26 -35.17 42.06
N GLU A 125 10.51 -34.71 42.16
CA GLU A 125 11.64 -35.43 42.77
C GLU A 125 12.13 -34.80 44.08
N GLU A 126 11.37 -33.87 44.67
CA GLU A 126 11.55 -33.36 46.04
C GLU A 126 10.40 -33.82 46.96
#